data_AF-A0A1L5F591-F1
#
_entry.id   AF-A0A1L5F591-F1
#
_cell.length_a   1.000
_cell.length_b   1.000
_cell.length_c   1.000
_cell.angle_alpha   90.00
_cell.angle_beta   90.00
_cell.angle_gamma   90.00
#
_symmetry.space_group_name_H-M   'P 1'
#
loop_
_entity.id
_entity.type
_entity.pdbx_description
1 polymer ?
#
loop_
_entity_poly.entity_id
_entity_poly.type
_entity_poly.pdbx_seq_one_letter_code
_entity_poly.pdbx_strand_id
1 'polypeptide(L)'
;MEDLFEEIEKLTIELINIPSINNSIGERNICNRISEYINNIEYFKEHKEYTFQVSLNEDPYRRVNVFALLRGEGGFSNKTVILHGHVDTVGIENFGGLAEYAFDSKSLNEKLKELDLPKEIKNDLHSGDWIFGRGAADMKSGVAVHLVILKELSKNIKNFSGNILFMANPVEENQHTGIIEAFATFIYFNYFVHNSSVNKIINNLKNIAEKSFGEVISKVNTEYEKFCKLTKEEYSPLPWKSNVITYKELYEEVKNGHGCKVDEEISNLTKTLTKQGMDRREICLNIVEKLWRLSNNREPSIVIFFAPPYCPHNTLKIKDKNERNVIEKIEECVEEISRKSNEEFKILQFFPSLSDSSYLKIDDNFNSLKNLMDNFPNWKEIYNIPVDNIKKLDIPSVNYGCYGKDAHKWTERVCKPYSFNILPRLILTTVYKFLHETR
;
A
#
# COMPACT_ATOMS: atom_id res chain seq x y z
N MET A 1 18.03 4.95 -33.29
CA MET A 1 17.52 6.32 -33.05
C MET A 1 16.43 6.67 -34.06
N GLU A 2 16.59 6.37 -35.35
CA GLU A 2 15.51 6.54 -36.36
C GLU A 2 14.21 5.80 -35.97
N ASP A 3 14.29 4.54 -35.52
CA ASP A 3 13.12 3.75 -35.05
C ASP A 3 12.40 4.39 -33.83
N LEU A 4 13.14 5.07 -32.94
CA LEU A 4 12.54 5.76 -31.79
C LEU A 4 11.80 7.03 -32.23
N PHE A 5 12.36 7.78 -33.17
CA PHE A 5 11.76 9.01 -33.67
C PHE A 5 10.40 8.71 -34.32
N GLU A 6 10.35 7.74 -35.24
CA GLU A 6 9.12 7.37 -35.94
C GLU A 6 8.04 6.86 -34.98
N GLU A 7 8.42 6.05 -33.98
CA GLU A 7 7.47 5.55 -32.98
C GLU A 7 6.93 6.68 -32.09
N ILE A 8 7.79 7.61 -31.66
CA ILE A 8 7.38 8.78 -30.86
C ILE A 8 6.45 9.69 -31.66
N GLU A 9 6.79 9.99 -32.91
CA GLU A 9 5.96 10.83 -33.78
C GLU A 9 4.57 10.19 -33.99
N LYS A 10 4.54 8.89 -34.33
CA LYS A 10 3.28 8.16 -34.52
C LYS A 10 2.43 8.14 -33.24
N LEU A 11 3.04 7.86 -32.09
CA LEU A 11 2.33 7.84 -30.81
C LEU A 11 1.85 9.26 -30.43
N THR A 12 2.63 10.29 -30.72
CA THR A 12 2.26 11.69 -30.49
C THR A 12 1.00 12.05 -31.26
N ILE A 13 0.96 11.75 -32.56
CA ILE A 13 -0.23 12.00 -33.41
C ILE A 13 -1.44 11.22 -32.87
N GLU A 14 -1.23 9.96 -32.49
CA GLU A 14 -2.30 9.13 -31.93
C GLU A 14 -2.87 9.71 -30.63
N LEU A 15 -2.02 10.18 -29.72
CA LEU A 15 -2.46 10.81 -28.46
C LEU A 15 -3.15 12.15 -28.72
N ILE A 16 -2.67 12.97 -29.66
CA ILE A 16 -3.33 14.23 -30.07
C ILE A 16 -4.74 13.93 -30.57
N ASN A 17 -4.90 12.88 -31.37
CA ASN A 17 -6.18 12.50 -31.97
C ASN A 17 -7.23 12.01 -30.96
N ILE A 18 -6.89 11.88 -29.68
CA ILE A 18 -7.83 11.61 -28.59
C ILE A 18 -8.17 12.94 -27.91
N PRO A 19 -9.37 13.52 -28.12
CA PRO A 19 -9.75 14.76 -27.46
C PRO A 19 -9.82 14.55 -25.95
N SER A 20 -8.90 15.14 -25.20
CA SER A 20 -8.80 15.03 -23.73
C SER A 20 -8.98 16.39 -23.07
N ILE A 21 -9.97 17.15 -23.54
CA ILE A 21 -10.30 18.47 -23.00
C ILE A 21 -10.71 18.33 -21.54
N ASN A 22 -10.29 19.29 -20.72
CA ASN A 22 -10.74 19.44 -19.34
C ASN A 22 -12.24 19.22 -19.14
N ASN A 23 -12.58 18.46 -18.11
CA ASN A 23 -13.95 18.10 -17.74
C ASN A 23 -14.68 17.32 -18.85
N SER A 24 -13.98 16.37 -19.47
CA SER A 24 -14.58 15.46 -20.43
C SER A 24 -14.19 14.01 -20.17
N ILE A 25 -14.98 13.08 -20.70
CA ILE A 25 -14.64 11.65 -20.71
C ILE A 25 -13.34 11.38 -21.51
N GLY A 26 -12.91 12.34 -22.33
CA GLY A 26 -11.67 12.31 -23.09
C GLY A 26 -10.43 12.03 -22.25
N GLU A 27 -10.36 12.62 -21.05
CA GLU A 27 -9.26 12.40 -20.10
C GLU A 27 -9.18 10.93 -19.64
N ARG A 28 -10.31 10.25 -19.48
CA ARG A 28 -10.35 8.80 -19.21
C ARG A 28 -9.94 7.98 -20.44
N ASN A 29 -10.39 8.38 -21.63
CA ASN A 29 -10.10 7.67 -22.87
C ASN A 29 -8.60 7.67 -23.21
N ILE A 30 -7.92 8.81 -23.05
CA ILE A 30 -6.48 8.88 -23.30
C ILE A 30 -5.68 8.04 -22.28
N CYS A 31 -6.08 8.04 -21.00
CA CYS A 31 -5.48 7.15 -19.99
C CYS A 31 -5.65 5.66 -20.33
N ASN A 32 -6.81 5.26 -20.85
CA ASN A 32 -7.03 3.89 -21.31
C ASN A 32 -6.07 3.52 -22.45
N ARG A 33 -5.89 4.42 -23.43
CA ARG A 33 -4.98 4.19 -24.55
C ARG A 33 -3.52 4.10 -24.11
N ILE A 34 -3.10 4.95 -23.18
CA ILE A 34 -1.76 4.90 -22.58
C ILE A 34 -1.55 3.57 -21.84
N SER A 35 -2.53 3.13 -21.07
CA SER A 35 -2.46 1.84 -20.35
C SER A 35 -2.36 0.67 -21.33
N GLU A 36 -3.11 0.70 -22.43
CA GLU A 36 -3.01 -0.29 -23.50
C GLU A 36 -1.60 -0.31 -24.13
N TYR A 37 -1.01 0.85 -24.40
CA TYR A 37 0.36 0.93 -24.89
C TYR A 37 1.34 0.25 -23.94
N ILE A 38 1.28 0.60 -22.64
CA ILE A 38 2.15 0.05 -21.59
C ILE A 38 2.00 -1.47 -21.51
N ASN A 39 0.77 -1.98 -21.49
CA ASN A 39 0.48 -3.41 -21.40
C ASN A 39 0.96 -4.22 -22.61
N ASN A 40 1.22 -3.56 -23.74
CA ASN A 40 1.77 -4.19 -24.94
C ASN A 40 3.31 -4.24 -24.96
N ILE A 41 3.99 -3.54 -24.05
CA ILE A 41 5.45 -3.65 -23.87
C ILE A 41 5.77 -5.01 -23.22
N GLU A 42 6.73 -5.74 -23.79
CA GLU A 42 7.03 -7.12 -23.40
C GLU A 42 7.31 -7.30 -21.90
N TYR A 43 8.12 -6.41 -21.32
CA TYR A 43 8.42 -6.41 -19.88
C TYR A 43 7.14 -6.38 -19.01
N PHE A 44 6.15 -5.56 -19.36
CA PHE A 44 4.92 -5.44 -18.57
C PHE A 44 3.91 -6.56 -18.82
N LYS A 45 4.04 -7.33 -19.91
CA LYS A 45 3.29 -8.57 -20.08
C LYS A 45 3.71 -9.62 -19.06
N GLU A 46 5.01 -9.68 -18.75
CA GLU A 46 5.59 -10.57 -17.74
C GLU A 46 5.40 -10.02 -16.31
N HIS A 47 5.38 -8.70 -16.14
CA HIS A 47 5.26 -8.01 -14.84
C HIS A 47 4.00 -7.14 -14.71
N LYS A 48 2.82 -7.75 -14.83
CA LYS A 48 1.54 -7.03 -14.79
C LYS A 48 1.31 -6.30 -13.47
N GLU A 49 1.88 -6.78 -12.38
CA GLU A 49 1.83 -6.16 -11.05
C GLU A 49 2.53 -4.80 -10.98
N TYR A 50 3.37 -4.46 -11.98
CA TYR A 50 4.06 -3.17 -12.06
C TYR A 50 3.32 -2.13 -12.89
N THR A 51 2.14 -2.47 -13.41
CA THR A 51 1.26 -1.53 -14.09
C THR A 51 -0.01 -1.37 -13.28
N PHE A 52 -0.39 -0.13 -12.94
CA PHE A 52 -1.57 0.10 -12.14
C PHE A 52 -2.21 1.46 -12.45
N GLN A 53 -3.50 1.57 -12.16
CA GLN A 53 -4.25 2.81 -12.28
C GLN A 53 -4.76 3.23 -10.91
N VAL A 54 -4.71 4.52 -10.62
CA VAL A 54 -5.31 5.09 -9.40
C VAL A 54 -6.47 5.98 -9.83
N SER A 55 -7.69 5.61 -9.44
CA SER A 55 -8.88 6.40 -9.78
C SER A 55 -8.96 7.68 -8.99
N LEU A 56 -9.42 8.75 -9.63
CA LEU A 56 -9.77 9.98 -8.93
C LEU A 56 -11.06 9.76 -8.14
N ASN A 57 -11.09 10.30 -6.93
CA ASN A 57 -12.16 10.08 -5.98
C ASN A 57 -13.44 10.82 -6.39
N GLU A 58 -14.58 10.12 -6.38
CA GLU A 58 -15.90 10.67 -6.71
C GLU A 58 -15.94 11.44 -8.05
N ASP A 59 -15.06 11.05 -8.98
CA ASP A 59 -14.89 11.75 -10.24
C ASP A 59 -15.99 11.36 -11.25
N PRO A 60 -16.79 12.32 -11.78
CA PRO A 60 -17.90 12.01 -12.68
C PRO A 60 -17.45 11.41 -14.01
N TYR A 61 -16.21 11.67 -14.42
CA TYR A 61 -15.61 11.15 -15.66
C TYR A 61 -14.81 9.87 -15.43
N ARG A 62 -14.75 9.37 -14.18
CA ARG A 62 -13.99 8.18 -13.76
C ARG A 62 -12.53 8.22 -14.24
N ARG A 63 -11.93 9.40 -14.17
CA ARG A 63 -10.54 9.65 -14.54
C ARG A 63 -9.59 8.89 -13.63
N VAL A 64 -8.41 8.57 -14.16
CA VAL A 64 -7.39 7.80 -13.44
C VAL A 64 -6.01 8.34 -13.73
N ASN A 65 -5.11 8.24 -12.76
CA ASN A 65 -3.67 8.22 -12.99
C ASN A 65 -3.25 6.86 -13.56
N VAL A 66 -2.28 6.86 -14.47
CA VAL A 66 -1.68 5.65 -15.04
C VAL A 66 -0.23 5.55 -14.60
N PHE A 67 0.15 4.40 -14.06
CA PHE A 67 1.51 4.13 -13.59
C PHE A 67 2.11 2.89 -14.26
N ALA A 68 3.43 2.95 -14.45
CA ALA A 68 4.23 1.79 -14.82
C ALA A 68 5.61 1.84 -14.16
N LEU A 69 5.95 0.79 -13.41
CA LEU A 69 7.21 0.68 -12.68
C LEU A 69 8.17 -0.29 -13.40
N LEU A 70 9.23 0.26 -13.97
CA LEU A 70 10.33 -0.52 -14.53
C LEU A 70 11.43 -0.67 -13.47
N ARG A 71 11.77 -1.90 -13.08
CA ARG A 71 12.73 -2.19 -12.01
C ARG A 71 14.00 -2.80 -12.58
N GLY A 72 15.13 -2.16 -12.33
CA GLY A 72 16.45 -2.64 -12.74
C GLY A 72 16.83 -3.98 -12.11
N GLU A 73 17.42 -4.86 -12.91
CA GLU A 73 17.88 -6.19 -12.51
C GLU A 73 19.42 -6.31 -12.42
N GLY A 74 20.15 -5.27 -12.82
CA GLY A 74 21.62 -5.23 -12.86
C GLY A 74 22.30 -5.02 -11.51
N GLY A 75 21.56 -5.09 -10.40
CA GLY A 75 22.06 -4.92 -9.04
C GLY A 75 21.11 -4.15 -8.13
N PHE A 76 21.39 -4.13 -6.84
CA PHE A 76 20.55 -3.43 -5.87
C PHE A 76 20.78 -1.91 -5.93
N SER A 77 19.72 -1.14 -6.21
CA SER A 77 19.67 0.30 -5.96
C SER A 77 18.29 0.70 -5.45
N ASN A 78 18.27 1.69 -4.57
CA ASN A 78 17.07 2.34 -4.05
C ASN A 78 16.74 3.66 -4.80
N LYS A 79 17.44 3.96 -5.89
CA LYS A 79 17.19 5.16 -6.70
C LYS A 79 16.05 4.92 -7.68
N THR A 80 15.16 5.90 -7.80
CA THR A 80 14.05 5.91 -8.76
C THR A 80 14.03 7.24 -9.50
N VAL A 81 13.92 7.18 -10.82
CA VAL A 81 13.64 8.35 -11.67
C VAL A 81 12.15 8.32 -12.02
N ILE A 82 11.47 9.46 -11.91
CA ILE A 82 10.06 9.57 -12.30
C ILE A 82 9.98 10.23 -13.66
N LEU A 83 9.35 9.56 -14.62
CA LEU A 83 8.96 10.12 -15.92
C LEU A 83 7.49 10.54 -15.83
N HIS A 84 7.25 11.83 -15.69
CA HIS A 84 5.93 12.38 -15.37
C HIS A 84 5.41 13.27 -16.50
N GLY A 85 4.12 13.18 -16.80
CA GLY A 85 3.43 14.14 -17.65
C GLY A 85 1.92 14.12 -17.42
N HIS A 86 1.23 15.15 -17.89
CA HIS A 86 -0.23 15.21 -17.87
C HIS A 86 -0.84 14.94 -19.25
N VAL A 87 -2.11 14.57 -19.28
CA VAL A 87 -2.79 14.07 -20.49
C VAL A 87 -3.99 14.91 -20.90
N ASP A 88 -4.52 15.71 -19.99
CA ASP A 88 -5.58 16.66 -20.23
C ASP A 88 -5.08 17.87 -21.01
N THR A 89 -6.00 18.57 -21.67
CA THR A 89 -5.70 19.79 -22.41
C THR A 89 -6.74 20.85 -22.12
N VAL A 90 -6.36 22.12 -22.26
CA VAL A 90 -7.33 23.23 -22.31
C VAL A 90 -8.30 23.11 -23.50
N GLY A 91 -9.32 23.97 -23.52
CA GLY A 91 -10.31 24.05 -24.58
C GLY A 91 -9.74 24.42 -25.96
N ILE A 92 -10.64 24.44 -26.94
CA ILE A 92 -10.31 24.64 -28.37
C ILE A 92 -10.83 25.97 -28.91
N GLU A 93 -11.32 26.86 -28.04
CA GLU A 93 -11.90 28.15 -28.42
C GLU A 93 -10.89 29.03 -29.18
N ASN A 94 -9.61 28.91 -28.83
CA ASN A 94 -8.51 29.62 -29.47
C ASN A 94 -8.20 29.17 -30.91
N PHE A 95 -8.77 28.05 -31.38
CA PHE A 95 -8.67 27.63 -32.78
C PHE A 95 -9.68 28.35 -33.69
N GLY A 96 -10.67 29.06 -33.12
CA GLY A 96 -11.69 29.77 -33.89
C GLY A 96 -12.39 28.87 -34.91
N GLY A 97 -12.39 29.26 -36.19
CA GLY A 97 -12.98 28.48 -37.28
C GLY A 97 -12.31 27.13 -37.54
N LEU A 98 -11.16 26.85 -36.92
CA LEU A 98 -10.45 25.57 -37.05
C LEU A 98 -10.71 24.59 -35.89
N ALA A 99 -11.61 24.93 -34.96
CA ALA A 99 -11.84 24.15 -33.74
C ALA A 99 -12.17 22.67 -34.01
N GLU A 100 -12.94 22.36 -35.07
CA GLU A 100 -13.27 20.98 -35.45
C GLU A 100 -12.05 20.13 -35.84
N TYR A 101 -10.94 20.76 -36.25
CA TYR A 101 -9.70 20.09 -36.64
C TYR A 101 -8.65 20.05 -35.52
N ALA A 102 -8.93 20.61 -34.33
CA ALA A 102 -7.94 20.77 -33.27
C ALA A 102 -7.28 19.44 -32.82
N PHE A 103 -8.00 18.32 -32.93
CA PHE A 103 -7.54 16.96 -32.61
C PHE A 103 -7.38 16.09 -33.88
N ASP A 104 -7.18 16.70 -35.04
CA ASP A 104 -6.79 15.99 -36.25
C ASP A 104 -5.59 16.74 -36.85
N SER A 105 -4.39 16.36 -36.41
CA SER A 105 -3.15 17.02 -36.83
C SER A 105 -3.00 17.09 -38.35
N LYS A 106 -3.50 16.08 -39.06
CA LYS A 106 -3.41 16.01 -40.53
C LYS A 106 -4.34 17.04 -41.16
N SER A 107 -5.62 17.04 -40.77
CA SER A 107 -6.60 17.98 -41.32
C SER A 107 -6.31 19.42 -40.90
N LEU A 108 -5.83 19.64 -39.67
CA LEU A 108 -5.42 20.95 -39.18
C LEU A 108 -4.27 21.54 -40.01
N ASN A 109 -3.25 20.73 -40.31
CA ASN A 109 -2.14 21.17 -41.16
C ASN A 109 -2.61 21.62 -42.55
N GLU A 110 -3.52 20.87 -43.18
CA GLU A 110 -4.06 21.26 -44.49
C GLU A 110 -4.87 22.56 -44.41
N LYS A 111 -5.68 22.73 -43.36
CA LYS A 111 -6.49 23.93 -43.16
C LYS A 111 -5.65 25.17 -42.82
N LEU A 112 -4.55 25.01 -42.08
CA LEU A 112 -3.63 26.10 -41.79
C LEU A 112 -2.96 26.65 -43.05
N LYS A 113 -2.69 25.81 -44.06
CA LYS A 113 -2.10 26.25 -45.34
C LYS A 113 -3.03 27.17 -46.14
N GLU A 114 -4.34 27.12 -45.89
CA GLU A 114 -5.35 27.96 -46.54
C GLU A 114 -5.42 29.38 -45.94
N LEU A 115 -4.82 29.61 -44.76
CA LEU A 115 -4.89 30.87 -44.02
C LEU A 115 -3.70 31.80 -44.27
N ASP A 116 -3.93 33.10 -44.14
CA ASP A 116 -2.84 34.08 -44.13
C ASP A 116 -2.18 34.14 -42.74
N LEU A 117 -1.21 33.24 -42.54
CA LEU A 117 -0.48 33.10 -41.28
C LEU A 117 0.79 33.98 -41.22
N PRO A 118 1.26 34.34 -40.00
CA PRO A 118 2.58 34.92 -39.78
C PRO A 118 3.70 34.10 -40.43
N LYS A 119 4.77 34.77 -40.87
CA LYS A 119 5.88 34.16 -41.63
C LYS A 119 6.54 32.97 -40.89
N GLU A 120 6.70 33.11 -39.58
CA GLU A 120 7.26 32.06 -38.72
C GLU A 120 6.43 30.78 -38.79
N ILE A 121 5.12 30.88 -38.52
CA ILE A 121 4.19 29.75 -38.56
C ILE A 121 4.11 29.13 -39.97
N LYS A 122 4.16 29.94 -41.03
CA LYS A 122 4.24 29.43 -42.41
C LYS A 122 5.50 28.59 -42.63
N ASN A 123 6.66 29.06 -42.17
CA ASN A 123 7.90 28.31 -42.31
C ASN A 123 7.81 26.97 -41.58
N ASP A 124 7.28 26.96 -40.35
CA ASP A 124 7.12 25.75 -39.55
C ASP A 124 6.17 24.75 -40.22
N LEU A 125 5.06 25.24 -40.76
CA LEU A 125 4.08 24.43 -41.49
C LEU A 125 4.64 23.82 -42.78
N HIS A 126 5.57 24.50 -43.44
CA HIS A 126 6.18 24.05 -44.70
C HIS A 126 7.45 23.21 -44.50
N SER A 127 8.14 23.32 -43.36
CA SER A 127 9.38 22.56 -43.14
C SER A 127 9.13 21.07 -42.95
N GLY A 128 7.96 20.71 -42.39
CA GLY A 128 7.61 19.34 -42.04
C GLY A 128 8.19 18.88 -40.70
N ASP A 129 8.92 19.75 -40.00
CA ASP A 129 9.53 19.43 -38.70
C ASP A 129 8.55 19.61 -37.51
N TRP A 130 7.37 20.20 -37.77
CA TRP A 130 6.42 20.61 -36.74
C TRP A 130 5.09 19.87 -36.84
N ILE A 131 4.61 19.40 -35.68
CA ILE A 131 3.28 18.78 -35.54
C ILE A 131 2.34 19.81 -34.93
N PHE A 132 1.25 20.11 -35.66
CA PHE A 132 0.19 21.00 -35.18
C PHE A 132 -0.95 20.18 -34.59
N GLY A 133 -1.51 20.62 -33.46
CA GLY A 133 -2.64 19.98 -32.81
C GLY A 133 -2.78 20.35 -31.33
N ARG A 134 -3.99 20.27 -30.78
CA ARG A 134 -4.24 20.52 -29.36
C ARG A 134 -3.56 19.42 -28.52
N GLY A 135 -2.64 19.85 -27.67
CA GLY A 135 -1.84 19.00 -26.81
C GLY A 135 -0.50 18.57 -27.41
N ALA A 136 -0.17 18.99 -28.65
CA ALA A 136 1.09 18.65 -29.30
C ALA A 136 2.30 19.17 -28.53
N ALA A 137 2.29 20.44 -28.14
CA ALA A 137 3.34 21.03 -27.31
C ALA A 137 3.16 20.73 -25.82
N ASP A 138 1.91 20.79 -25.33
CA ASP A 138 1.60 20.72 -23.89
C ASP A 138 0.53 19.66 -23.56
N MET A 139 0.91 18.47 -23.08
CA MET A 139 2.26 17.90 -23.21
C MET A 139 2.24 16.46 -23.76
N LYS A 140 1.29 16.15 -24.65
CA LYS A 140 1.08 14.78 -25.17
C LYS A 140 2.29 14.23 -25.90
N SER A 141 3.06 15.07 -26.60
CA SER A 141 4.34 14.65 -27.19
C SER A 141 5.36 14.23 -26.12
N GLY A 142 5.45 14.98 -25.01
CA GLY A 142 6.28 14.61 -23.86
C GLY A 142 5.88 13.27 -23.23
N VAL A 143 4.56 13.02 -23.10
CA VAL A 143 4.04 11.71 -22.67
C VAL A 143 4.43 10.59 -23.63
N ALA A 144 4.31 10.82 -24.95
CA ALA A 144 4.73 9.85 -25.97
C ALA A 144 6.24 9.55 -25.88
N VAL A 145 7.08 10.59 -25.73
CA VAL A 145 8.53 10.44 -25.51
C VAL A 145 8.80 9.56 -24.29
N HIS A 146 8.16 9.86 -23.15
CA HIS A 146 8.34 9.06 -21.93
C HIS A 146 7.95 7.59 -22.11
N LEU A 147 6.84 7.31 -22.80
CA LEU A 147 6.36 5.95 -23.04
C LEU A 147 7.30 5.14 -23.95
N VAL A 148 7.80 5.74 -25.03
CA VAL A 148 8.73 5.07 -25.94
C VAL A 148 10.10 4.87 -25.26
N ILE A 149 10.58 5.84 -24.49
CA ILE A 149 11.80 5.69 -23.69
C ILE A 149 11.64 4.60 -22.63
N LEU A 150 10.49 4.52 -21.94
CA LEU A 150 10.19 3.45 -21.00
C LEU A 150 10.26 2.06 -21.67
N LYS A 151 9.65 1.93 -22.86
CA LYS A 151 9.72 0.72 -23.69
C LYS A 151 11.17 0.38 -24.06
N GLU A 152 11.95 1.35 -24.51
CA GLU A 152 13.35 1.12 -24.90
C GLU A 152 14.22 0.69 -23.72
N LEU A 153 14.10 1.36 -22.57
CA LEU A 153 14.84 1.02 -21.36
C LEU A 153 14.50 -0.38 -20.84
N SER A 154 13.25 -0.82 -21.02
CA SER A 154 12.82 -2.16 -20.63
C SER A 154 13.57 -3.29 -21.37
N LYS A 155 14.07 -3.03 -22.59
CA LYS A 155 14.83 -4.02 -23.38
C LYS A 155 16.19 -4.37 -22.77
N ASN A 156 16.74 -3.49 -21.91
CA ASN A 156 18.07 -3.66 -21.34
C ASN A 156 18.06 -3.68 -19.80
N ILE A 157 16.92 -4.04 -19.19
CA ILE A 157 16.71 -3.92 -17.75
C ILE A 157 17.71 -4.70 -16.88
N LYS A 158 18.25 -5.81 -17.43
CA LYS A 158 19.32 -6.64 -16.87
C LYS A 158 20.61 -5.89 -16.56
N ASN A 159 20.85 -4.77 -17.24
CA ASN A 159 22.05 -3.95 -17.05
C ASN A 159 21.77 -2.65 -16.28
N PHE A 160 20.55 -2.43 -15.80
CA PHE A 160 20.20 -1.27 -14.98
C PHE A 160 20.07 -1.68 -13.52
N SER A 161 20.71 -0.95 -12.60
CA SER A 161 20.57 -1.25 -11.16
C SER A 161 19.48 -0.41 -10.46
N GLY A 162 18.85 0.57 -11.11
CA GLY A 162 17.85 1.48 -10.53
C GLY A 162 16.43 1.29 -11.08
N ASN A 163 15.48 2.12 -10.64
CA ASN A 163 14.07 2.01 -11.05
C ASN A 163 13.61 3.24 -11.84
N ILE A 164 12.60 3.06 -12.67
CA ILE A 164 11.90 4.13 -13.39
C ILE A 164 10.42 3.99 -13.12
N LEU A 165 9.79 5.06 -12.63
CA LEU A 165 8.34 5.13 -12.47
C LEU A 165 7.80 6.08 -13.53
N PHE A 166 7.05 5.55 -14.49
CA PHE A 166 6.24 6.37 -15.37
C PHE A 166 4.92 6.73 -14.68
N MET A 167 4.49 7.98 -14.84
CA MET A 167 3.21 8.47 -14.37
C MET A 167 2.58 9.42 -15.39
N ALA A 168 1.34 9.14 -15.76
CA ALA A 168 0.49 10.04 -16.53
C ALA A 168 -0.75 10.42 -15.71
N ASN A 169 -0.94 11.71 -15.42
CA ASN A 169 -2.11 12.19 -14.66
C ASN A 169 -3.08 13.00 -15.53
N PRO A 170 -4.39 12.94 -15.24
CA PRO A 170 -5.36 13.87 -15.78
C PRO A 170 -5.41 15.15 -14.92
N VAL A 171 -6.24 16.12 -15.33
CA VAL A 171 -6.66 17.27 -14.51
C VAL A 171 -5.54 18.23 -14.11
N GLU A 172 -4.42 18.28 -14.82
CA GLU A 172 -3.34 19.23 -14.53
C GLU A 172 -3.75 20.66 -14.86
N GLU A 173 -4.37 20.89 -16.02
CA GLU A 173 -4.67 22.20 -16.59
C GLU A 173 -5.83 22.93 -15.89
N ASN A 174 -6.34 22.39 -14.77
CA ASN A 174 -7.42 22.99 -14.00
C ASN A 174 -7.32 22.78 -12.47
N GLN A 175 -7.35 21.55 -11.96
CA GLN A 175 -7.54 21.28 -10.53
C GLN A 175 -6.35 20.57 -9.87
N HIS A 176 -5.41 20.06 -10.65
CA HIS A 176 -4.26 19.24 -10.24
C HIS A 176 -4.62 18.03 -9.36
N THR A 177 -5.89 17.64 -9.26
CA THR A 177 -6.34 16.52 -8.42
C THR A 177 -5.75 15.20 -8.89
N GLY A 178 -5.41 15.08 -10.18
CA GLY A 178 -4.63 13.98 -10.72
C GLY A 178 -3.38 13.67 -9.90
N ILE A 179 -2.45 14.62 -9.80
CA ILE A 179 -1.20 14.43 -9.06
C ILE A 179 -1.39 14.45 -7.54
N ILE A 180 -2.38 15.18 -7.02
CA ILE A 180 -2.64 15.25 -5.56
C ILE A 180 -3.18 13.90 -5.05
N GLU A 181 -4.08 13.27 -5.78
CA GLU A 181 -4.70 11.99 -5.38
C GLU A 181 -3.90 10.78 -5.84
N ALA A 182 -2.78 11.00 -6.53
CA ALA A 182 -1.90 9.96 -7.05
C ALA A 182 -1.17 9.15 -5.96
N PHE A 183 -1.00 9.71 -4.75
CA PHE A 183 -0.12 9.13 -3.73
C PHE A 183 -0.81 8.97 -2.38
N ALA A 184 -1.41 7.79 -2.19
CA ALA A 184 -1.46 7.14 -0.88
C ALA A 184 -0.56 5.90 -0.94
N THR A 185 0.31 5.71 0.06
CA THR A 185 1.13 4.49 0.18
C THR A 185 0.64 3.70 1.38
N PHE A 186 0.35 2.42 1.17
CA PHE A 186 0.01 1.48 2.22
C PHE A 186 1.18 0.54 2.50
N ILE A 187 1.62 0.50 3.76
CA ILE A 187 2.63 -0.44 4.24
C ILE A 187 1.98 -1.35 5.27
N TYR A 188 2.01 -2.66 5.01
CA TYR A 188 1.48 -3.67 5.91
C TYR A 188 2.55 -4.72 6.22
N PHE A 189 2.73 -5.02 7.51
CA PHE A 189 3.64 -6.06 7.98
C PHE A 189 3.16 -6.64 9.30
N ASN A 190 3.56 -7.88 9.57
CA ASN A 190 3.35 -8.52 10.85
C ASN A 190 4.36 -7.99 11.88
N TYR A 191 3.88 -7.61 13.06
CA TYR A 191 4.72 -7.17 14.17
C TYR A 191 4.69 -8.20 15.32
N PHE A 192 5.83 -8.84 15.60
CA PHE A 192 5.94 -9.79 16.70
C PHE A 192 6.06 -9.08 18.04
N VAL A 193 4.98 -9.11 18.81
CA VAL A 193 4.84 -8.40 20.09
C VAL A 193 5.75 -8.95 21.19
N HIS A 194 6.00 -10.27 21.18
CA HIS A 194 6.69 -11.02 22.22
C HIS A 194 6.15 -10.75 23.63
N ASN A 195 6.69 -9.75 24.33
CA ASN A 195 6.29 -9.32 25.68
C ASN A 195 6.04 -7.82 25.80
N SER A 196 6.05 -7.08 24.68
CA SER A 196 5.78 -5.65 24.67
C SER A 196 4.27 -5.39 24.75
N SER A 197 3.85 -4.35 25.47
CA SER A 197 2.46 -3.92 25.42
C SER A 197 2.14 -3.21 24.11
N VAL A 198 0.88 -3.27 23.68
CA VAL A 198 0.39 -2.54 22.50
C VAL A 198 0.68 -1.03 22.60
N ASN A 199 0.57 -0.46 23.80
CA ASN A 199 0.90 0.95 24.04
C ASN A 199 2.35 1.29 23.68
N LYS A 200 3.30 0.43 24.09
CA LYS A 200 4.72 0.62 23.77
C LYS A 200 4.96 0.48 22.27
N ILE A 201 4.24 -0.44 21.62
CA ILE A 201 4.33 -0.66 20.18
C ILE A 201 3.86 0.56 19.39
N ILE A 202 2.66 1.08 19.68
CA ILE A 202 2.13 2.27 18.99
C ILE A 202 3.10 3.45 19.14
N ASN A 203 3.59 3.70 20.37
CA ASN A 203 4.54 4.80 20.60
C ASN A 203 5.83 4.63 19.80
N ASN A 204 6.38 3.41 19.75
CA ASN A 204 7.57 3.13 18.95
C ASN A 204 7.32 3.34 17.46
N LEU A 205 6.20 2.85 16.94
CA LEU A 205 5.83 3.02 15.53
C LEU A 205 5.63 4.50 15.19
N LYS A 206 4.94 5.25 16.05
CA LYS A 206 4.72 6.69 15.91
C LYS A 206 6.04 7.46 15.88
N ASN A 207 6.94 7.20 16.84
CA ASN A 207 8.27 7.83 16.88
C ASN A 207 9.11 7.55 15.63
N ILE A 208 9.08 6.30 15.13
CA ILE A 208 9.81 5.93 13.90
C ILE A 208 9.22 6.66 12.69
N ALA A 209 7.89 6.65 12.56
CA ALA A 209 7.20 7.34 11.47
C ALA A 209 7.45 8.86 11.49
N GLU A 210 7.40 9.49 12.67
CA GLU A 210 7.68 10.92 12.85
C GLU A 210 9.11 11.25 12.44
N LYS A 211 10.07 10.43 12.85
CA LYS A 211 11.47 10.58 12.46
C LYS A 211 11.65 10.46 10.95
N SER A 212 11.12 9.40 10.33
CA SER A 212 11.24 9.19 8.89
C SER A 212 10.57 10.30 8.08
N PHE A 213 9.42 10.80 8.53
CA PHE A 213 8.76 11.92 7.88
C PHE A 213 9.58 13.22 8.05
N GLY A 214 10.11 13.49 9.25
CA GLY A 214 11.01 14.61 9.50
C GLY A 214 12.27 14.59 8.61
N GLU A 215 12.85 13.41 8.37
CA GLU A 215 13.98 13.24 7.45
C GLU A 215 13.63 13.62 6.00
N VAL A 216 12.42 13.28 5.53
CA VAL A 216 11.93 13.68 4.21
C VAL A 216 11.75 15.20 4.13
N ILE A 217 11.08 15.82 5.12
CA ILE A 217 10.89 17.28 5.15
C ILE A 217 12.24 18.00 5.18
N SER A 218 13.19 17.51 5.97
CA SER A 218 14.55 18.07 6.03
C SER A 218 15.26 17.97 4.69
N LYS A 219 15.16 16.83 4.00
CA LYS A 219 15.73 16.62 2.67
C LYS A 219 15.12 17.58 1.64
N VAL A 220 13.79 17.70 1.60
CA VAL A 220 13.10 18.59 0.65
C VAL A 220 13.49 20.05 0.87
N ASN A 221 13.54 20.52 2.12
CA ASN A 221 14.02 21.87 2.42
C ASN A 221 15.49 22.08 2.04
N THR A 222 16.34 21.07 2.26
CA THR A 222 17.77 21.13 1.86
C THR A 222 17.91 21.27 0.34
N GLU A 223 17.15 20.53 -0.45
CA GLU A 223 17.18 20.65 -1.91
C GLU A 223 16.54 21.97 -2.38
N TYR A 224 15.46 22.43 -1.76
CA TYR A 224 14.84 23.72 -2.06
C TYR A 224 15.80 24.89 -1.78
N GLU A 225 16.52 24.87 -0.66
CA GLU A 225 17.54 25.87 -0.35
C GLU A 225 18.63 25.92 -1.43
N LYS A 226 19.06 24.76 -1.96
CA LYS A 226 20.02 24.72 -3.08
C LYS A 226 19.42 25.32 -4.35
N PHE A 227 18.16 25.01 -4.66
CA PHE A 227 17.45 25.58 -5.80
C PHE A 227 17.40 27.11 -5.71
N CYS A 228 16.94 27.67 -4.58
CA CYS A 228 16.90 29.13 -4.37
C CYS A 228 18.28 29.78 -4.54
N LYS A 229 19.35 29.14 -4.03
CA LYS A 229 20.73 29.63 -4.23
C LYS A 229 21.14 29.66 -5.71
N LEU A 230 20.73 28.67 -6.50
CA LEU A 230 21.04 28.60 -7.93
C LEU A 230 20.23 29.62 -8.74
N THR A 231 18.95 29.82 -8.40
CA THR A 231 18.04 30.76 -9.09
C THR A 231 18.14 32.20 -8.58
N LYS A 232 18.87 32.43 -7.48
CA LYS A 232 18.98 33.71 -6.76
C LYS A 232 17.65 34.18 -6.16
N GLU A 233 16.78 33.24 -5.85
CA GLU A 233 15.53 33.50 -5.11
C GLU A 233 15.79 33.50 -3.60
N GLU A 234 14.94 34.21 -2.85
CA GLU A 234 15.01 34.22 -1.39
C GLU A 234 14.49 32.89 -0.84
N TYR A 235 15.31 32.22 -0.03
CA TYR A 235 14.90 30.97 0.61
C TYR A 235 13.99 31.23 1.82
N SER A 236 12.87 30.52 1.86
CA SER A 236 12.05 30.35 3.06
C SER A 236 11.74 28.87 3.27
N PRO A 237 11.74 28.36 4.52
CA PRO A 237 11.38 26.97 4.77
C PRO A 237 9.97 26.66 4.27
N LEU A 238 9.82 25.51 3.62
CA LEU A 238 8.53 25.03 3.15
C LEU A 238 7.60 24.74 4.34
N PRO A 239 6.29 24.95 4.21
CA PRO A 239 5.38 25.05 5.36
C PRO A 239 5.06 23.70 6.03
N TRP A 240 5.48 22.59 5.42
CA TRP A 240 5.11 21.25 5.85
C TRP A 240 5.75 20.85 7.18
N LYS A 241 4.95 20.19 8.01
CA LYS A 241 5.36 19.63 9.31
C LYS A 241 5.05 18.14 9.33
N SER A 242 5.79 17.39 10.12
CA SER A 242 5.53 15.97 10.33
C SER A 242 4.14 15.81 10.97
N ASN A 243 3.23 15.12 10.28
CA ASN A 243 1.93 14.74 10.82
C ASN A 243 1.81 13.23 10.87
N VAL A 244 1.87 12.66 12.07
CA VAL A 244 1.70 11.22 12.30
C VAL A 244 0.58 11.03 13.30
N ILE A 245 -0.50 10.42 12.84
CA ILE A 245 -1.70 10.19 13.63
C ILE A 245 -2.03 8.71 13.67
N THR A 246 -2.75 8.32 14.70
CA THR A 246 -3.31 6.98 14.85
C THR A 246 -4.73 6.94 14.29
N TYR A 247 -5.24 5.75 13.99
CA TYR A 247 -6.64 5.58 13.57
C TYR A 247 -7.60 6.19 14.58
N LYS A 248 -7.34 6.02 15.88
CA LYS A 248 -8.17 6.62 16.94
C LYS A 248 -8.23 8.14 16.80
N GLU A 249 -7.09 8.79 16.67
CA GLU A 249 -6.99 10.25 16.54
C GLU A 249 -7.75 10.74 15.30
N LEU A 250 -7.58 10.06 14.15
CA LEU A 250 -8.31 10.37 12.92
C LEU A 250 -9.82 10.16 13.06
N TYR A 251 -10.24 9.05 13.66
CA TYR A 251 -11.66 8.74 13.88
C TYR A 251 -12.31 9.79 14.80
N GLU A 252 -11.65 10.17 15.89
CA GLU A 252 -12.13 11.20 16.81
C GLU A 252 -12.22 12.56 16.14
N GLU A 253 -11.22 12.95 15.34
CA GLU A 253 -11.22 14.19 14.54
C GLU A 253 -12.45 14.24 13.61
N VAL A 254 -12.65 13.20 12.81
CA VAL A 254 -13.76 13.13 11.85
C VAL A 254 -15.11 13.09 12.55
N LYS A 255 -15.23 12.32 13.64
CA LYS A 255 -16.45 12.19 14.43
C LYS A 255 -16.83 13.49 15.13
N ASN A 256 -15.86 14.27 15.58
CA ASN A 256 -16.12 15.60 16.15
C ASN A 256 -16.68 16.56 15.09
N GLY A 257 -16.26 16.45 13.83
CA GLY A 257 -16.76 17.28 12.73
C GLY A 257 -18.11 16.82 12.14
N HIS A 258 -18.36 15.52 12.07
CA HIS A 258 -19.50 14.94 11.33
C HIS A 258 -20.56 14.26 12.21
N GLY A 259 -20.29 14.12 13.52
CA GLY A 259 -21.16 13.46 14.48
C GLY A 259 -21.28 11.95 14.26
N CYS A 260 -22.37 11.36 14.76
CA CYS A 260 -22.58 9.90 14.76
C CYS A 260 -22.80 9.29 13.36
N LYS A 261 -23.01 10.10 12.30
CA LYS A 261 -23.17 9.59 10.92
C LYS A 261 -21.95 8.81 10.44
N VAL A 262 -20.77 9.15 10.96
CA VAL A 262 -19.50 8.46 10.66
C VAL A 262 -19.59 6.98 11.00
N ASP A 263 -20.24 6.62 12.11
CA ASP A 263 -20.36 5.22 12.54
C ASP A 263 -21.23 4.41 11.56
N GLU A 264 -22.30 5.02 11.04
CA GLU A 264 -23.16 4.41 10.02
C GLU A 264 -22.42 4.25 8.68
N GLU A 265 -21.64 5.25 8.26
CA GLU A 265 -20.83 5.18 7.04
C GLU A 265 -19.79 4.06 7.12
N ILE A 266 -19.07 3.95 8.24
CA ILE A 266 -18.09 2.88 8.46
C ILE A 266 -18.77 1.50 8.41
N SER A 267 -19.91 1.33 9.09
CA SER A 267 -20.65 0.06 9.12
C SER A 267 -21.18 -0.32 7.73
N ASN A 268 -21.75 0.64 6.99
CA ASN A 268 -22.24 0.42 5.64
C ASN A 268 -21.13 0.06 4.65
N LEU A 269 -19.99 0.76 4.73
CA LEU A 269 -18.81 0.46 3.93
C LEU A 269 -18.30 -0.94 4.24
N THR A 270 -18.15 -1.28 5.52
CA THR A 270 -17.68 -2.60 5.99
C THR A 270 -18.57 -3.72 5.45
N LYS A 271 -19.89 -3.59 5.59
CA LYS A 271 -20.86 -4.58 5.08
C LYS A 271 -20.81 -4.71 3.56
N THR A 272 -20.66 -3.60 2.84
CA THR A 272 -20.61 -3.59 1.38
C THR A 272 -19.36 -4.31 0.88
N LEU A 273 -18.18 -3.96 1.38
CA LEU A 273 -16.92 -4.56 0.98
C LEU A 273 -16.82 -6.03 1.42
N THR A 274 -17.35 -6.37 2.60
CA THR A 274 -17.43 -7.77 3.05
C THR A 274 -18.29 -8.62 2.11
N LYS A 275 -19.44 -8.10 1.65
CA LYS A 275 -20.31 -8.79 0.68
C LYS A 275 -19.64 -8.98 -0.69
N GLN A 276 -18.72 -8.08 -1.06
CA GLN A 276 -17.91 -8.19 -2.27
C GLN A 276 -16.76 -9.20 -2.12
N GLY A 277 -16.57 -9.81 -0.94
CA GLY A 277 -15.50 -10.77 -0.69
C GLY A 277 -14.12 -10.14 -0.51
N MET A 278 -14.06 -8.83 -0.23
CA MET A 278 -12.80 -8.12 0.00
C MET A 278 -12.08 -8.64 1.24
N ASP A 279 -10.75 -8.69 1.19
CA ASP A 279 -9.92 -9.08 2.32
C ASP A 279 -10.11 -8.12 3.50
N ARG A 280 -10.22 -8.66 4.72
CA ARG A 280 -10.50 -7.86 5.92
C ARG A 280 -9.45 -6.76 6.18
N ARG A 281 -8.21 -6.96 5.76
CA ARG A 281 -7.12 -5.97 5.87
C ARG A 281 -7.35 -4.80 4.92
N GLU A 282 -7.81 -5.09 3.70
CA GLU A 282 -8.17 -4.07 2.71
C GLU A 282 -9.41 -3.30 3.13
N ILE A 283 -10.38 -3.95 3.79
CA ILE A 283 -11.54 -3.26 4.38
C ILE A 283 -11.06 -2.24 5.43
N CYS A 284 -10.12 -2.60 6.31
CA CYS A 284 -9.55 -1.67 7.28
C CYS A 284 -8.88 -0.46 6.59
N LEU A 285 -8.12 -0.69 5.51
CA LEU A 285 -7.51 0.39 4.72
C LEU A 285 -8.58 1.32 4.11
N ASN A 286 -9.61 0.76 3.48
CA ASN A 286 -10.69 1.54 2.88
C ASN A 286 -11.44 2.40 3.92
N ILE A 287 -11.60 1.91 5.14
CA ILE A 287 -12.18 2.69 6.26
C ILE A 287 -11.26 3.87 6.60
N VAL A 288 -9.96 3.64 6.72
CA VAL A 288 -8.97 4.70 7.01
C VAL A 288 -8.98 5.76 5.90
N GLU A 289 -8.97 5.35 4.63
CA GLU A 289 -9.04 6.27 3.50
C GLU A 289 -10.34 7.08 3.48
N LYS A 290 -11.48 6.44 3.78
CA LYS A 290 -12.77 7.12 3.89
C LYS A 290 -12.76 8.16 5.00
N LEU A 291 -12.21 7.84 6.18
CA LEU A 291 -12.08 8.79 7.28
C LEU A 291 -11.12 9.93 6.94
N TRP A 292 -9.99 9.64 6.30
CA TRP A 292 -9.05 10.66 5.84
C TRP A 292 -9.71 11.65 4.86
N ARG A 293 -10.58 11.17 3.97
CA ARG A 293 -11.35 12.06 3.08
C ARG A 293 -12.31 12.96 3.85
N LEU A 294 -12.96 12.40 4.88
CA LEU A 294 -13.90 13.14 5.72
C LEU A 294 -13.22 14.13 6.68
N SER A 295 -11.95 13.98 7.02
CA SER A 295 -11.28 14.91 7.94
C SER A 295 -11.07 16.30 7.33
N ASN A 296 -11.22 16.44 6.00
CA ASN A 296 -10.86 17.64 5.23
C ASN A 296 -9.40 18.08 5.41
N ASN A 297 -8.56 17.26 6.05
CA ASN A 297 -7.14 17.50 6.17
C ASN A 297 -6.48 17.29 4.79
N ARG A 298 -5.58 18.20 4.42
CA ARG A 298 -4.82 18.17 3.16
C ARG A 298 -3.31 18.13 3.40
N GLU A 299 -2.88 18.10 4.66
CA GLU A 299 -1.47 17.98 5.01
C GLU A 299 -0.98 16.54 4.74
N PRO A 300 0.24 16.35 4.21
CA PRO A 300 0.81 15.02 4.07
C PRO A 300 0.89 14.36 5.44
N SER A 301 0.39 13.12 5.56
CA SER A 301 0.17 12.49 6.87
C SER A 301 0.39 10.98 6.82
N ILE A 302 0.87 10.44 7.94
CA ILE A 302 0.97 8.99 8.15
C ILE A 302 -0.11 8.59 9.16
N VAL A 303 -1.00 7.67 8.75
CA VAL A 303 -2.02 7.11 9.64
C VAL A 303 -1.61 5.70 10.07
N ILE A 304 -1.41 5.50 11.38
CA ILE A 304 -1.06 4.21 11.97
C ILE A 304 -2.31 3.51 12.46
N PHE A 305 -2.52 2.27 12.04
CA PHE A 305 -3.67 1.46 12.44
C PHE A 305 -3.34 -0.03 12.49
N PHE A 306 -4.17 -0.80 13.19
CA PHE A 306 -4.09 -2.26 13.21
C PHE A 306 -5.10 -2.88 12.24
N ALA A 307 -4.73 -4.01 11.67
CA ALA A 307 -5.59 -4.81 10.81
C ALA A 307 -5.44 -6.31 11.18
N PRO A 308 -6.41 -7.17 10.82
CA PRO A 308 -6.35 -8.58 11.17
C PRO A 308 -5.14 -9.31 10.55
N PRO A 309 -4.71 -10.45 11.14
CA PRO A 309 -5.15 -11.00 12.42
C PRO A 309 -4.38 -10.41 13.62
N TYR A 310 -5.05 -10.28 14.77
CA TYR A 310 -4.38 -10.11 16.07
C TYR A 310 -4.40 -11.44 16.82
N CYS A 311 -3.21 -11.97 17.10
CA CYS A 311 -3.02 -13.17 17.93
C CYS A 311 -2.49 -12.73 19.31
N PRO A 312 -3.29 -12.83 20.38
CA PRO A 312 -2.83 -12.42 21.70
C PRO A 312 -1.62 -13.22 22.15
N HIS A 313 -0.66 -12.54 22.79
CA HIS A 313 0.45 -13.20 23.45
C HIS A 313 0.02 -13.64 24.86
N ASN A 314 0.43 -14.83 25.24
CA ASN A 314 0.32 -15.31 26.61
C ASN A 314 1.47 -16.27 26.93
N THR A 315 1.81 -16.35 28.21
CA THR A 315 2.81 -17.28 28.75
C THR A 315 2.43 -17.64 30.17
N LEU A 316 2.85 -18.82 30.63
CA LEU A 316 2.79 -19.15 32.06
C LEU A 316 3.86 -18.36 32.83
N LYS A 317 3.47 -17.73 33.94
CA LYS A 317 4.27 -16.85 34.79
C LYS A 317 4.59 -17.57 36.10
N ILE A 318 5.88 -17.76 36.38
CA ILE A 318 6.37 -18.37 37.64
C ILE A 318 5.93 -17.58 38.88
N LYS A 319 5.67 -16.28 38.73
CA LYS A 319 5.21 -15.41 39.83
C LYS A 319 3.75 -15.65 40.22
N ASP A 320 2.93 -16.19 39.32
CA ASP A 320 1.55 -16.57 39.63
C ASP A 320 1.54 -17.98 40.22
N LYS A 321 0.86 -18.16 41.36
CA LYS A 321 0.86 -19.43 42.10
C LYS A 321 0.19 -20.57 41.31
N ASN A 322 -0.90 -20.27 40.61
CA ASN A 322 -1.65 -21.27 39.86
C ASN A 322 -0.88 -21.68 38.61
N GLU A 323 -0.31 -20.72 37.89
CA GLU A 323 0.50 -20.99 36.71
C GLU A 323 1.83 -21.67 37.05
N ARG A 324 2.45 -21.30 38.16
CA ARG A 324 3.63 -22.01 38.68
C ARG A 324 3.33 -23.48 38.96
N ASN A 325 2.19 -23.78 39.60
CA ASN A 325 1.76 -25.16 39.83
C ASN A 325 1.52 -25.92 38.52
N VAL A 326 1.03 -25.25 37.46
CA VAL A 326 0.94 -25.85 36.12
C VAL A 326 2.33 -26.20 35.58
N ILE A 327 3.29 -25.26 35.67
CA ILE A 327 4.67 -25.47 35.20
C ILE A 327 5.32 -26.66 35.95
N GLU A 328 5.28 -26.65 37.29
CA GLU A 328 5.90 -27.68 38.13
C GLU A 328 5.32 -29.08 37.83
N LYS A 329 3.99 -29.20 37.64
CA LYS A 329 3.36 -30.46 37.24
C LYS A 329 3.80 -30.96 35.86
N ILE A 330 4.00 -30.05 34.90
CA ILE A 330 4.49 -30.41 33.57
C ILE A 330 5.94 -30.87 33.66
N GLU A 331 6.78 -30.19 34.44
CA GLU A 331 8.17 -30.58 34.71
C GLU A 331 8.24 -32.01 35.26
N GLU A 332 7.42 -32.34 36.27
CA GLU A 332 7.35 -33.70 36.82
C GLU A 332 6.94 -34.74 35.77
N CYS A 333 5.94 -34.45 34.93
CA CYS A 333 5.51 -35.35 33.86
C CYS A 333 6.60 -35.59 32.81
N VAL A 334 7.30 -34.51 32.45
CA VAL A 334 8.41 -34.55 31.49
C VAL A 334 9.57 -35.37 32.06
N GLU A 335 9.96 -35.17 33.31
CA GLU A 335 11.00 -35.97 33.96
C GLU A 335 10.65 -37.46 34.01
N GLU A 336 9.40 -37.80 34.34
CA GLU A 336 8.93 -39.18 34.38
C GLU A 336 9.08 -39.87 33.01
N ILE A 337 8.63 -39.22 31.95
CA ILE A 337 8.72 -39.78 30.60
C ILE A 337 10.16 -39.82 30.10
N SER A 338 10.99 -38.82 30.43
CA SER A 338 12.41 -38.80 30.06
C SER A 338 13.14 -40.02 30.61
N ARG A 339 12.92 -40.37 31.89
CA ARG A 339 13.48 -41.57 32.53
C ARG A 339 13.04 -42.89 31.87
N LYS A 340 11.84 -42.93 31.28
CA LYS A 340 11.25 -44.13 30.66
C LYS A 340 11.53 -44.28 29.16
N SER A 341 11.82 -43.18 28.46
CA SER A 341 11.89 -43.15 26.99
C SER A 341 13.29 -42.89 26.42
N ASN A 342 14.25 -42.51 27.27
CA ASN A 342 15.59 -42.06 26.85
C ASN A 342 15.54 -40.83 25.89
N GLU A 343 14.44 -40.09 25.90
CA GLU A 343 14.27 -38.82 25.19
C GLU A 343 14.57 -37.65 26.14
N GLU A 344 15.17 -36.59 25.61
CA GLU A 344 15.36 -35.32 26.33
C GLU A 344 14.30 -34.32 25.87
N PHE A 345 13.56 -33.77 26.82
CA PHE A 345 12.55 -32.74 26.56
C PHE A 345 13.01 -31.40 27.09
N LYS A 346 12.64 -30.33 26.39
CA LYS A 346 12.81 -28.96 26.85
C LYS A 346 11.44 -28.29 26.96
N ILE A 347 11.14 -27.73 28.11
CA ILE A 347 9.94 -26.94 28.31
C ILE A 347 10.25 -25.52 27.83
N LEU A 348 9.56 -25.11 26.76
CA LEU A 348 9.70 -23.79 26.20
C LEU A 348 8.52 -22.93 26.67
N GLN A 349 8.81 -21.79 27.28
CA GLN A 349 7.77 -20.85 27.74
C GLN A 349 7.01 -20.22 26.57
N PHE A 350 7.61 -20.18 25.38
CA PHE A 350 7.06 -19.55 24.19
C PHE A 350 7.03 -20.54 23.02
N PHE A 351 5.88 -20.64 22.35
CA PHE A 351 5.72 -21.41 21.13
C PHE A 351 5.99 -20.51 19.92
N PRO A 352 7.02 -20.78 19.10
CA PRO A 352 7.45 -19.88 18.03
C PRO A 352 6.60 -19.99 16.75
N SER A 353 5.34 -20.40 16.87
CA SER A 353 4.42 -20.62 15.75
C SER A 353 3.00 -20.22 16.14
N LEU A 354 2.10 -20.15 15.16
CA LEU A 354 0.70 -19.79 15.40
C LEU A 354 -0.03 -20.91 16.14
N SER A 355 -0.84 -20.53 17.13
CA SER A 355 -1.65 -21.44 17.92
C SER A 355 -2.96 -20.78 18.28
N ASP A 356 -4.08 -21.48 18.08
CA ASP A 356 -5.40 -20.98 18.50
C ASP A 356 -5.50 -20.86 20.03
N SER A 357 -4.59 -21.51 20.78
CA SER A 357 -4.46 -21.33 22.22
C SER A 357 -4.13 -19.87 22.62
N SER A 358 -3.63 -19.05 21.69
CA SER A 358 -3.50 -17.60 21.86
C SER A 358 -4.83 -16.92 22.20
N TYR A 359 -5.97 -17.51 21.86
CA TYR A 359 -7.30 -16.97 22.16
C TYR A 359 -7.91 -17.49 23.47
N LEU A 360 -7.16 -18.26 24.26
CA LEU A 360 -7.62 -18.77 25.56
C LEU A 360 -7.17 -17.93 26.76
N LYS A 361 -6.10 -17.14 26.56
CA LYS A 361 -5.51 -16.27 27.58
C LYS A 361 -4.83 -15.04 26.96
N ILE A 362 -4.86 -13.91 27.65
CA ILE A 362 -4.28 -12.64 27.19
C ILE A 362 -3.52 -11.97 28.35
N ASP A 363 -2.20 -11.80 28.19
CA ASP A 363 -1.36 -11.17 29.21
C ASP A 363 -1.52 -9.63 29.26
N ASP A 364 -1.82 -9.00 28.13
CA ASP A 364 -1.97 -7.54 28.01
C ASP A 364 -3.05 -6.99 28.95
N ASN A 365 -2.78 -5.88 29.65
CA ASN A 365 -3.79 -5.24 30.53
C ASN A 365 -4.94 -4.61 29.72
N PHE A 366 -6.05 -4.28 30.41
CA PHE A 366 -7.24 -3.71 29.77
C PHE A 366 -6.97 -2.40 29.02
N ASN A 367 -6.05 -1.57 29.51
CA ASN A 367 -5.69 -0.32 28.82
C ASN A 367 -4.95 -0.58 27.49
N SER A 368 -4.03 -1.54 27.48
CA SER A 368 -3.31 -2.01 26.29
C SER A 368 -4.30 -2.57 25.24
N LEU A 369 -5.25 -3.39 25.68
CA LEU A 369 -6.28 -3.99 24.82
C LEU A 369 -7.28 -2.95 24.30
N LYS A 370 -7.68 -2.00 25.15
CA LYS A 370 -8.49 -0.87 24.70
C LYS A 370 -7.77 -0.07 23.62
N ASN A 371 -6.48 0.20 23.79
CA ASN A 371 -5.72 0.96 22.80
C ASN A 371 -5.55 0.18 21.47
N LEU A 372 -5.42 -1.15 21.53
CA LEU A 372 -5.49 -2.01 20.35
C LEU A 372 -6.83 -1.83 19.63
N MET A 373 -7.94 -2.02 20.34
CA MET A 373 -9.30 -1.96 19.77
C MET A 373 -9.64 -0.56 19.25
N ASP A 374 -9.26 0.50 19.98
CA ASP A 374 -9.48 1.90 19.58
C ASP A 374 -8.69 2.26 18.31
N ASN A 375 -7.57 1.56 18.01
CA ASN A 375 -6.75 1.75 16.81
C ASN A 375 -6.97 0.68 15.72
N PHE A 376 -8.06 -0.09 15.85
CA PHE A 376 -8.43 -1.12 14.89
C PHE A 376 -9.72 -0.71 14.18
N PRO A 377 -9.69 -0.45 12.86
CA PRO A 377 -10.87 -0.02 12.12
C PRO A 377 -12.02 -1.01 12.26
N ASN A 378 -13.16 -0.52 12.75
CA ASN A 378 -14.40 -1.28 12.95
C ASN A 378 -14.23 -2.68 13.59
N TRP A 379 -13.46 -2.77 14.68
CA TRP A 379 -13.14 -4.02 15.38
C TRP A 379 -14.33 -4.99 15.53
N LYS A 380 -15.50 -4.49 15.95
CA LYS A 380 -16.69 -5.29 16.27
C LYS A 380 -17.33 -6.00 15.09
N GLU A 381 -17.17 -5.48 13.87
CA GLU A 381 -17.74 -6.11 12.67
C GLU A 381 -16.68 -6.89 11.88
N ILE A 382 -15.40 -6.50 11.95
CA ILE A 382 -14.34 -7.09 11.13
C ILE A 382 -13.66 -8.29 11.80
N TYR A 383 -13.39 -8.23 13.11
CA TYR A 383 -12.58 -9.25 13.79
C TYR A 383 -13.23 -9.78 15.08
N ASN A 384 -13.70 -8.87 15.93
CA ASN A 384 -14.57 -9.13 17.09
C ASN A 384 -14.16 -10.31 17.99
N ILE A 385 -12.89 -10.38 18.39
CA ILE A 385 -12.48 -11.35 19.40
C ILE A 385 -13.12 -10.98 20.75
N PRO A 386 -13.67 -11.95 21.50
CA PRO A 386 -14.33 -11.70 22.78
C PRO A 386 -13.32 -11.49 23.93
N VAL A 387 -12.53 -10.41 23.85
CA VAL A 387 -11.41 -10.10 24.76
C VAL A 387 -11.82 -10.20 26.23
N ASP A 388 -12.96 -9.65 26.62
CA ASP A 388 -13.44 -9.68 28.00
C ASP A 388 -13.71 -11.10 28.51
N ASN A 389 -14.24 -11.98 27.66
CA ASN A 389 -14.48 -13.38 28.02
C ASN A 389 -13.17 -14.14 28.14
N ILE A 390 -12.22 -13.89 27.25
CA ILE A 390 -10.90 -14.53 27.31
C ILE A 390 -10.18 -14.13 28.61
N LYS A 391 -10.19 -12.85 28.99
CA LYS A 391 -9.60 -12.41 30.26
C LYS A 391 -10.31 -12.96 31.50
N LYS A 392 -11.63 -13.17 31.43
CA LYS A 392 -12.40 -13.75 32.53
C LYS A 392 -12.12 -15.23 32.71
N LEU A 393 -11.99 -15.97 31.60
CA LEU A 393 -11.71 -17.39 31.61
C LEU A 393 -10.25 -17.70 31.96
N ASP A 394 -9.32 -16.88 31.47
CA ASP A 394 -7.87 -16.93 31.74
C ASP A 394 -7.29 -18.35 31.71
N ILE A 395 -7.59 -19.10 30.65
CA ILE A 395 -7.31 -20.53 30.60
C ILE A 395 -5.85 -20.76 30.22
N PRO A 396 -5.01 -21.31 31.13
CA PRO A 396 -3.65 -21.67 30.78
C PRO A 396 -3.66 -22.77 29.71
N SER A 397 -2.74 -22.69 28.76
CA SER A 397 -2.60 -23.66 27.68
C SER A 397 -1.19 -24.20 27.60
N VAL A 398 -1.08 -25.48 27.22
CA VAL A 398 0.19 -26.19 27.05
C VAL A 398 0.11 -26.91 25.72
N ASN A 399 1.08 -26.66 24.85
CA ASN A 399 1.13 -27.27 23.52
C ASN A 399 2.06 -28.48 23.54
N TYR A 400 1.52 -29.64 23.16
CA TYR A 400 2.26 -30.87 22.91
C TYR A 400 2.32 -31.09 21.40
N GLY A 401 3.53 -31.20 20.83
CA GLY A 401 3.74 -31.28 19.38
C GLY A 401 4.31 -32.62 18.95
N CYS A 402 3.85 -33.13 17.81
CA CYS A 402 4.53 -34.21 17.11
C CYS A 402 5.92 -33.77 16.65
N TYR A 403 6.85 -34.72 16.53
CA TYR A 403 8.15 -34.45 15.90
C TYR A 403 8.04 -34.71 14.40
N GLY A 404 8.10 -33.65 13.60
CA GLY A 404 7.94 -33.71 12.15
C GLY A 404 8.88 -32.77 11.41
N LYS A 405 8.90 -32.90 10.08
CA LYS A 405 9.66 -32.05 9.16
C LYS A 405 8.76 -31.64 8.00
N ASP A 406 9.07 -30.49 7.42
CA ASP A 406 8.43 -29.99 6.20
C ASP A 406 6.91 -29.76 6.29
N ALA A 407 6.43 -29.24 7.43
CA ALA A 407 5.03 -28.85 7.60
C ALA A 407 4.55 -27.93 6.46
N HIS A 408 3.40 -28.25 5.87
CA HIS A 408 2.80 -27.56 4.71
C HIS A 408 3.64 -27.60 3.42
N LYS A 409 4.57 -28.55 3.29
CA LYS A 409 5.33 -28.78 2.05
C LYS A 409 5.06 -30.18 1.52
N TRP A 410 5.37 -30.43 0.25
CA TRP A 410 5.12 -31.72 -0.40
C TRP A 410 5.90 -32.91 0.20
N THR A 411 6.95 -32.65 0.99
CA THR A 411 7.75 -33.65 1.74
C THR A 411 7.36 -33.79 3.21
N GLU A 412 6.21 -33.25 3.62
CA GLU A 412 5.72 -33.28 4.99
C GLU A 412 5.70 -34.69 5.58
N ARG A 413 6.30 -34.86 6.76
CA ARG A 413 6.43 -36.16 7.43
C ARG A 413 6.54 -36.05 8.94
N VAL A 414 6.08 -37.08 9.62
CA VAL A 414 6.09 -37.20 11.08
C VAL A 414 6.94 -38.40 11.52
N CYS A 415 7.72 -38.23 12.57
CA CYS A 415 8.48 -39.29 13.21
C CYS A 415 7.54 -40.16 14.06
N LYS A 416 7.20 -41.35 13.53
CA LYS A 416 6.25 -42.28 14.18
C LYS A 416 6.72 -42.77 15.56
N PRO A 417 7.99 -43.19 15.77
CA PRO A 417 8.43 -43.69 17.08
C PRO A 417 8.22 -42.69 18.22
N TYR A 418 8.54 -41.41 18.00
CA TYR A 418 8.25 -40.38 18.99
C TYR A 418 6.75 -40.06 19.05
N SER A 419 6.16 -39.70 17.91
CA SER A 419 4.83 -39.06 17.89
C SER A 419 3.68 -40.02 18.21
N PHE A 420 3.85 -41.32 17.95
CA PHE A 420 2.79 -42.33 18.15
C PHE A 420 3.05 -43.26 19.34
N ASN A 421 4.19 -43.15 20.03
CA ASN A 421 4.48 -43.94 21.23
C ASN A 421 4.89 -43.08 22.42
N ILE A 422 5.88 -42.18 22.27
CA ILE A 422 6.36 -41.37 23.40
C ILE A 422 5.40 -40.22 23.72
N LEU A 423 5.00 -39.44 22.70
CA LEU A 423 4.12 -38.29 22.88
C LEU A 423 2.76 -38.64 23.52
N PRO A 424 2.05 -39.71 23.10
CA PRO A 424 0.78 -40.08 23.74
C PRO A 424 0.95 -40.46 25.21
N ARG A 425 2.07 -41.11 25.58
CA ARG A 425 2.37 -41.43 26.99
C ARG A 425 2.59 -40.18 27.81
N LEU A 426 3.31 -39.19 27.27
CA LEU A 426 3.48 -37.90 27.93
C LEU A 426 2.14 -37.19 28.15
N ILE A 427 1.30 -37.10 27.11
CA ILE A 427 -0.02 -36.48 27.23
C ILE A 427 -0.88 -37.23 28.26
N LEU A 428 -0.90 -38.56 28.24
CA LEU A 428 -1.64 -39.36 29.23
C LEU A 428 -1.12 -39.13 30.64
N THR A 429 0.20 -39.16 30.87
CA THR A 429 0.81 -38.87 32.17
C THR A 429 0.42 -37.47 32.64
N THR A 430 0.46 -36.47 31.77
CA THR A 430 -0.02 -35.11 32.10
C THR A 430 -1.50 -35.12 32.49
N VAL A 431 -2.39 -35.71 31.68
CA VAL A 431 -3.82 -35.76 31.99
C VAL A 431 -4.07 -36.44 33.34
N TYR A 432 -3.42 -37.57 33.61
CA TYR A 432 -3.51 -38.25 34.90
C TYR A 432 -2.98 -37.39 36.05
N LYS A 433 -1.84 -36.73 35.89
CA LYS A 433 -1.27 -35.84 36.93
C LYS A 433 -2.19 -34.67 37.27
N PHE A 434 -2.86 -34.09 36.28
CA PHE A 434 -3.78 -32.97 36.49
C PHE A 434 -5.16 -33.40 37.03
N LEU A 435 -5.64 -34.60 36.70
CA LEU A 435 -7.00 -35.05 37.07
C LEU A 435 -7.06 -36.07 38.22
N HIS A 436 -5.99 -36.79 38.52
CA HIS A 436 -5.95 -37.83 39.57
C HIS A 436 -5.26 -37.40 40.86
N GLU A 437 -4.83 -36.15 41.00
CA GLU A 437 -4.56 -35.60 42.33
C GLU A 437 -5.88 -35.45 43.10
N THR A 438 -6.21 -36.51 43.84
CA THR A 438 -7.09 -36.60 45.01
C THR A 438 -8.08 -35.44 45.23
N ARG A 439 -9.36 -35.73 44.95
CA ARG A 439 -10.43 -35.31 45.86
C ARG A 439 -10.23 -35.92 47.23
#